data_AF-A0A7C0Z9B5-F1
#
_entry.id   AF-A0A7C0Z9B5-F1
#
_cell.length_a   1.000
_cell.length_b   1.000
_cell.length_c   1.000
_cell.angle_alpha   90.00
_cell.angle_beta   90.00
_cell.angle_gamma   90.00
#
_symmetry.space_group_name_H-M   'P 1'
#
loop_
_entity.id
_entity.type
_entity.pdbx_description
1 polymer ?
#
loop_
_entity_poly.entity_id
_entity_poly.type
_entity_poly.pdbx_seq_one_letter_code
_entity_poly.pdbx_strand_id
1 'polypeptide(L)'
;MIRTQIQLTEEQVQRLKSLAGASDKSLAALIRTAVDQYLVSEKPDRHSAYRQASAIVGKHTADVEDVSENHDRYLEEAFVE
;
A
#
# COMPACT_ATOMS: atom_id res chain seq x y z
N MET A 1 15.06 -5.34 15.42
CA MET A 1 14.42 -4.04 15.71
C MET A 1 15.42 -3.16 16.44
N ILE A 2 15.41 -1.86 16.17
CA ILE A 2 16.22 -0.86 16.89
C ILE A 2 15.37 -0.31 18.04
N ARG A 3 15.94 -0.12 19.24
CA ARG A 3 15.22 0.46 20.37
C ARG A 3 15.13 1.97 20.20
N THR A 4 13.92 2.48 20.02
CA THR A 4 13.63 3.91 19.92
C THR A 4 12.72 4.32 21.07
N GLN A 5 13.07 5.40 21.77
CA GLN A 5 12.21 6.01 22.77
C GLN A 5 11.41 7.14 22.11
N ILE A 6 10.09 7.05 22.20
CA ILE A 6 9.15 8.07 21.72
C ILE A 6 8.19 8.44 22.84
N GLN A 7 7.64 9.65 22.79
CA GLN A 7 6.58 10.08 23.70
C GLN A 7 5.25 10.02 22.95
N LEU A 8 4.23 9.48 23.62
CA LEU A 8 2.85 9.46 23.15
C LEU A 8 1.99 10.22 24.14
N THR A 9 0.95 10.86 23.66
CA THR A 9 -0.03 11.49 24.55
C THR A 9 -0.78 10.43 25.33
N GLU A 10 -1.32 10.81 26.49
CA GLU A 10 -2.14 9.91 27.31
C GLU A 10 -3.33 9.34 26.50
N GLU A 11 -3.99 10.19 25.71
CA GLU A 11 -5.08 9.78 24.84
C GLU A 11 -4.66 8.71 23.81
N GLN A 12 -3.49 8.88 23.17
CA GLN A 12 -2.96 7.90 22.22
C GLN A 12 -2.70 6.56 22.90
N VAL A 13 -2.11 6.57 24.10
CA VAL A 13 -1.84 5.36 24.87
C VAL A 13 -3.13 4.64 25.25
N GLN A 14 -4.16 5.37 25.69
CA GLN A 14 -5.45 4.77 26.04
C GLN A 14 -6.11 4.11 24.83
N ARG A 15 -6.17 4.82 23.69
CA ARG A 15 -6.72 4.25 22.45
C ARG A 15 -5.96 3.00 22.00
N LEU A 16 -4.63 3.02 22.04
CA LEU A 16 -3.82 1.88 21.64
C LEU A 16 -3.99 0.68 22.59
N LYS A 17 -4.16 0.90 23.90
CA LYS A 17 -4.45 -0.17 24.87
C LYS A 17 -5.82 -0.81 24.62
N SER A 18 -6.85 -0.02 24.34
CA SER A 18 -8.17 -0.55 23.99
C SER A 18 -8.12 -1.40 22.72
N LEU A 19 -7.40 -0.95 21.70
CA LEU A 19 -7.19 -1.71 20.46
C LEU A 19 -6.40 -3.00 20.69
N ALA A 20 -5.37 -2.95 21.54
CA ALA A 20 -4.55 -4.11 21.90
C ALA A 20 -5.39 -5.20 22.55
N GLY A 21 -6.23 -4.81 23.53
CA GLY A 21 -7.12 -5.73 24.24
C GLY A 21 -8.16 -6.38 23.33
N ALA A 22 -8.68 -5.64 22.34
CA ALA A 22 -9.65 -6.18 21.38
C ALA A 22 -9.01 -7.12 20.33
N SER A 23 -7.70 -6.99 20.08
CA SER A 23 -7.01 -7.67 18.98
C SER A 23 -6.12 -8.84 19.42
N ASP A 24 -6.01 -9.11 20.73
CA ASP A 24 -5.03 -10.02 21.34
C ASP A 24 -3.57 -9.77 20.88
N LYS A 25 -3.26 -8.51 20.54
CA LYS A 25 -1.95 -8.09 20.06
C LYS A 25 -1.27 -7.24 21.11
N SER A 26 0.03 -7.44 21.29
CA SER A 26 0.81 -6.53 22.13
C SER A 26 0.77 -5.09 21.61
N LEU A 27 0.82 -4.12 22.53
CA LEU A 27 0.90 -2.70 22.22
C LEU A 27 2.03 -2.39 21.22
N ALA A 28 3.19 -3.03 21.41
CA ALA A 28 4.34 -2.89 20.52
C ALA A 28 4.06 -3.41 19.11
N ALA A 29 3.29 -4.49 18.96
CA ALA A 29 2.90 -5.00 17.64
C ALA A 29 1.97 -4.02 16.91
N LEU A 30 1.00 -3.43 17.61
CA LEU A 30 0.11 -2.42 17.03
C LEU A 30 0.86 -1.16 16.59
N ILE A 31 1.77 -0.65 17.43
CA ILE A 31 2.59 0.52 17.07
C ILE A 31 3.39 0.24 15.79
N ARG A 32 3.99 -0.95 15.67
CA ARG A 32 4.73 -1.32 14.45
C ARG A 32 3.84 -1.39 13.24
N THR A 33 2.69 -2.07 13.32
CA THR A 33 1.75 -2.15 12.19
C THR A 33 1.28 -0.76 11.76
N ALA A 34 0.99 0.14 12.71
CA ALA A 34 0.59 1.50 12.40
C ALA A 34 1.73 2.29 11.72
N VAL A 35 2.97 2.13 12.17
CA VAL A 35 4.15 2.75 11.53
C VAL A 35 4.36 2.18 10.13
N ASP A 36 4.30 0.86 9.96
CA ASP A 36 4.45 0.21 8.65
C ASP A 36 3.37 0.71 7.67
N GLN A 37 2.11 0.79 8.11
CA GLN A 37 1.02 1.33 7.31
C GLN A 37 1.22 2.80 6.98
N TYR A 38 1.66 3.61 7.96
CA TYR A 38 1.94 5.02 7.74
C TYR A 38 3.04 5.21 6.67
N LEU A 39 4.13 4.45 6.76
CA LEU A 39 5.24 4.49 5.82
C LEU A 39 4.88 3.99 4.42
N VAL A 40 3.91 3.06 4.32
CA VAL A 40 3.35 2.62 3.03
C VAL A 40 2.35 3.65 2.48
N SER A 41 1.62 4.35 3.34
CA SER A 41 0.63 5.36 2.98
C SER A 41 1.22 6.74 2.66
N GLU A 42 2.43 7.04 3.17
CA GLU A 42 3.27 8.10 2.61
C GLU A 42 3.45 7.76 1.14
N LYS A 43 2.88 8.61 0.28
CA LYS A 43 2.86 8.42 -1.18
C LYS A 43 4.19 7.80 -1.59
N PRO A 44 4.20 6.64 -2.27
CA PRO A 44 5.45 6.10 -2.77
C PRO A 44 6.13 7.23 -3.51
N ASP A 45 7.34 7.56 -3.06
CA ASP A 45 8.23 8.47 -3.76
C ASP A 45 8.02 8.21 -5.26
N ARG A 46 7.74 9.25 -6.06
CA ARG A 46 7.40 9.05 -7.48
C ARG A 46 8.42 8.15 -8.16
N HIS A 47 9.67 8.21 -7.70
CA HIS A 47 10.74 7.35 -8.16
C HIS A 47 10.59 5.87 -7.74
N SER A 48 10.10 5.55 -6.53
CA SER A 48 9.82 4.16 -6.13
C SER A 48 8.63 3.58 -6.89
N ALA A 49 7.55 4.36 -7.05
CA ALA A 49 6.38 3.96 -7.85
C ALA A 49 6.78 3.72 -9.31
N TYR A 50 7.56 4.64 -9.90
CA TYR A 50 8.04 4.50 -11.28
C TYR A 50 8.98 3.31 -11.45
N ARG A 51 9.91 3.06 -10.52
CA ARG A 51 10.76 1.85 -10.54
C ARG A 51 9.93 0.57 -10.52
N GLN A 52 8.91 0.51 -9.67
CA GLN A 52 8.04 -0.67 -9.58
C GLN A 52 7.24 -0.89 -10.86
N ALA A 53 6.68 0.18 -11.44
CA ALA A 53 5.99 0.12 -12.73
C ALA A 53 6.93 -0.20 -13.90
N SER A 54 8.18 0.26 -13.86
CA SER A 54 9.16 -0.05 -14.91
C SER A 54 9.56 -1.53 -14.90
N ALA A 55 9.53 -2.17 -13.73
CA ALA A 55 9.88 -3.58 -13.59
C ALA A 55 8.88 -4.55 -14.26
N ILE A 56 7.73 -4.07 -14.73
CA ILE A 56 6.75 -4.88 -15.50
C ILE A 56 6.80 -4.62 -17.01
N VAL A 57 7.50 -3.57 -17.46
CA VAL A 57 7.63 -3.24 -18.89
C VAL A 57 8.32 -4.39 -19.62
N GLY A 58 7.72 -4.85 -20.72
CA GLY A 58 8.23 -5.95 -21.54
C GLY A 58 8.00 -7.36 -21.00
N LYS A 59 7.32 -7.52 -19.84
CA LYS A 59 6.95 -8.85 -19.32
C LYS A 59 5.75 -9.48 -20.02
N HIS A 60 4.93 -8.67 -20.68
CA HIS A 60 3.70 -9.08 -21.32
C HIS A 60 3.68 -8.59 -22.76
N THR A 61 3.18 -9.43 -23.65
CA THR A 61 2.96 -9.14 -25.06
C THR A 61 1.47 -9.22 -25.33
N ALA A 62 0.93 -8.21 -25.98
CA ALA A 62 -0.40 -8.27 -26.57
C ALA A 62 -0.26 -8.54 -28.07
N ASP A 63 -1.23 -9.21 -28.66
CA ASP A 63 -1.29 -9.41 -30.13
C ASP A 63 -1.58 -8.09 -30.88
N VAL A 64 -1.90 -7.05 -30.13
CA VAL A 64 -2.33 -5.75 -30.62
C VAL A 64 -1.47 -4.67 -29.96
N GLU A 65 -0.86 -3.82 -30.78
CA GLU A 65 0.16 -2.84 -30.35
C GLU A 65 -0.44 -1.54 -29.78
N ASP A 66 -1.71 -1.25 -30.05
CA ASP A 66 -2.36 0.03 -29.73
C ASP A 66 -3.30 -0.05 -28.51
N VAL A 67 -3.21 -1.13 -27.71
CA VAL A 67 -4.10 -1.37 -26.55
C VAL A 67 -4.01 -0.23 -25.54
N SER A 68 -2.83 0.37 -25.34
CA SER A 68 -2.67 1.51 -24.43
C SER A 68 -3.42 2.77 -24.90
N GLU A 69 -3.57 2.96 -26.20
CA GLU A 69 -4.25 4.12 -26.78
C GLU A 69 -5.77 3.89 -26.88
N ASN A 70 -6.18 2.67 -27.26
CA ASN A 70 -7.56 2.31 -27.56
C ASN A 70 -8.21 1.40 -26.49
N HIS A 71 -7.75 1.49 -25.25
CA HIS A 71 -8.16 0.61 -24.15
C HIS A 71 -9.69 0.57 -23.96
N ASP A 72 -10.38 1.71 -24.05
CA ASP A 72 -11.84 1.78 -23.89
C ASP A 72 -12.58 1.02 -24.99
N ARG A 73 -12.12 1.14 -26.25
CA ARG A 73 -12.71 0.41 -27.39
C ARG A 73 -12.56 -1.11 -27.20
N TYR A 74 -11.37 -1.57 -26.82
CA TYR A 74 -11.15 -2.99 -26.57
C TYR A 74 -11.93 -3.50 -25.36
N LEU A 75 -12.13 -2.66 -24.36
CA LEU A 75 -12.97 -2.99 -23.21
C LEU A 75 -14.44 -3.18 -23.66
N GLU A 76 -14.98 -2.26 -24.45
CA GLU A 76 -16.33 -2.41 -25.02
C GLU A 76 -16.45 -3.68 -25.88
N GLU A 77 -15.51 -3.93 -26.79
CA GLU A 77 -15.51 -5.14 -27.63
C GLU A 77 -15.46 -6.45 -26.81
N ALA A 78 -14.78 -6.47 -25.67
CA ALA A 78 -14.65 -7.65 -24.82
C ALA A 78 -15.88 -7.93 -23.94
N PHE A 79 -16.70 -6.90 -23.65
CA PHE A 79 -17.83 -6.99 -22.72
C PHE A 79 -19.21 -6.82 -23.38
N VAL A 80 -19.27 -6.60 -24.68
CA VAL A 80 -20.51 -6.65 -25.47
C VAL A 80 -20.76 -8.10 -25.89
N GLU A 81 -21.59 -8.81 -25.11
CA GLU A 81 -22.38 -9.98 -25.54
C GLU A 81 -23.74 -9.52 -26.09
#